data_AF-A0A1L8PER9-F1
#
_entry.id   AF-A0A1L8PER9-F1
#
_cell.length_a   1.000
_cell.length_b   1.000
_cell.length_c   1.000
_cell.angle_alpha   90.00
_cell.angle_beta   90.00
_cell.angle_gamma   90.00
#
_symmetry.space_group_name_H-M   'P 1'
#
loop_
_entity.id
_entity.type
_entity.pdbx_description
1 polymer ?
#
loop_
_entity_poly.entity_id
_entity_poly.type
_entity_poly.pdbx_seq_one_letter_code
_entity_poly.pdbx_strand_id
1 'polypeptide(L)'
;MNVKQFRAASRLLSGLLIILGAFSIAILILGLVLIIFTDMGSSFTVNLPENPIISFNDSRVTDADHAFTSLIVAPLFLAVYSYILFKGSFLFDRLADGKTPFTYDFAESVKGISLLLIAFDIILPLLYSLIVNIRAEEGFYFSFGLTSSFLIGLILYIVSGVLKYGISLQELSDDTV
;
A
#
# COMPACT_ATOMS: atom_id res chain seq x y z
N MET A 1 -18.46 -12.06 -19.59
CA MET A 1 -17.02 -12.29 -19.88
C MET A 1 -16.77 -13.78 -19.96
N ASN A 2 -16.05 -14.26 -20.97
CA ASN A 2 -15.72 -15.69 -21.09
C ASN A 2 -14.68 -16.08 -20.01
N VAL A 3 -14.78 -17.27 -19.42
CA VAL A 3 -13.80 -17.78 -18.41
C VAL A 3 -12.36 -17.68 -18.94
N LYS A 4 -12.12 -17.95 -20.22
CA LYS A 4 -10.79 -17.79 -20.84
C LYS A 4 -10.32 -16.34 -20.84
N GLN A 5 -11.22 -15.39 -21.13
CA GLN A 5 -10.92 -13.95 -21.12
C GLN A 5 -10.63 -13.48 -19.69
N PHE A 6 -11.40 -13.95 -18.71
CA PHE A 6 -11.14 -13.66 -17.30
C PHE A 6 -9.75 -14.14 -16.86
N ARG A 7 -9.40 -15.39 -17.15
CA ARG A 7 -8.07 -15.93 -16.79
C ARG A 7 -6.94 -15.18 -17.47
N ALA A 8 -7.11 -14.78 -18.72
CA ALA A 8 -6.14 -13.95 -19.44
C ALA A 8 -5.98 -12.57 -18.78
N ALA A 9 -7.09 -11.92 -18.41
CA ALA A 9 -7.06 -10.64 -17.71
C ALA A 9 -6.40 -10.75 -16.33
N SER A 10 -6.71 -11.79 -15.55
CA SER A 10 -6.08 -12.04 -14.26
C SER A 10 -4.58 -12.29 -14.39
N ARG A 11 -4.14 -13.06 -15.40
CA ARG A 11 -2.71 -13.27 -15.64
C ARG A 11 -1.99 -11.97 -16.01
N LEU A 12 -2.62 -11.14 -16.84
CA LEU A 12 -2.10 -9.83 -17.19
C LEU A 12 -1.97 -8.93 -15.95
N LEU A 13 -3.00 -8.88 -15.10
CA LEU A 13 -2.99 -8.10 -13.86
C LEU A 13 -1.91 -8.60 -12.89
N SER A 14 -1.76 -9.92 -12.73
CA SER A 14 -0.68 -10.52 -11.95
C SER A 14 0.70 -10.06 -12.45
N GLY A 15 0.94 -10.19 -13.76
CA GLY A 15 2.20 -9.76 -14.38
C GLY A 15 2.47 -8.27 -14.19
N LEU A 16 1.47 -7.40 -14.40
CA LEU A 16 1.61 -5.96 -14.18
C LEU A 16 1.98 -5.63 -12.73
N LEU A 17 1.32 -6.24 -11.75
CA LEU A 17 1.59 -6.00 -10.34
C LEU A 17 3.00 -6.48 -9.94
N ILE A 18 3.47 -7.62 -10.48
CA ILE A 18 4.85 -8.09 -10.26
C ILE A 18 5.85 -7.09 -10.84
N ILE A 19 5.64 -6.63 -12.08
CA ILE A 19 6.52 -5.65 -12.73
C ILE A 19 6.57 -4.36 -11.92
N LEU A 20 5.41 -3.84 -11.49
CA LEU A 20 5.35 -2.62 -10.69
C LEU A 20 6.02 -2.78 -9.32
N GLY A 21 5.85 -3.93 -8.65
CA GLY A 21 6.52 -4.23 -7.38
C GLY A 21 8.03 -4.39 -7.54
N ALA A 22 8.50 -5.08 -8.57
CA ALA A 22 9.93 -5.21 -8.85
C ALA A 22 10.54 -3.85 -9.22
N PHE A 23 9.80 -3.03 -9.99
CA PHE A 23 10.21 -1.69 -10.36
C PHE A 23 10.30 -0.74 -9.16
N SER A 24 9.37 -0.81 -8.21
CA SER A 24 9.45 0.00 -6.98
C SER A 24 10.65 -0.36 -6.13
N ILE A 25 11.00 -1.65 -6.02
CA ILE A 25 12.24 -2.09 -5.36
C ILE A 25 13.48 -1.59 -6.11
N ALA A 26 13.48 -1.66 -7.45
CA ALA A 26 14.60 -1.19 -8.24
C ALA A 26 14.84 0.33 -8.05
N ILE A 27 13.77 1.14 -8.06
CA ILE A 27 13.83 2.57 -7.77
C ILE A 27 14.34 2.82 -6.35
N LEU A 28 13.87 2.04 -5.37
CA LEU A 28 14.32 2.16 -3.99
C LEU A 28 15.84 2.01 -3.88
N ILE A 29 16.36 0.91 -4.44
CA ILE A 29 17.79 0.58 -4.40
C ILE A 29 18.59 1.65 -5.13
N LEU A 30 18.14 2.06 -6.33
CA LEU A 30 18.80 3.10 -7.10
C LEU A 30 18.84 4.42 -6.32
N GLY A 31 17.70 4.84 -5.74
CA GLY A 31 17.62 6.07 -4.95
C GLY A 31 18.55 6.05 -3.73
N LEU A 32 18.61 4.94 -3.00
CA LEU A 32 19.56 4.77 -1.89
C LEU A 32 21.01 4.84 -2.35
N VAL A 33 21.35 4.20 -3.47
CA VAL A 33 22.70 4.26 -4.04
C VAL A 33 23.07 5.69 -4.43
N LEU A 34 22.16 6.42 -5.08
CA LEU A 34 22.41 7.81 -5.47
C LEU A 34 22.61 8.70 -4.24
N ILE A 35 21.75 8.58 -3.22
CA ILE A 35 21.86 9.41 -2.01
C ILE A 35 23.14 9.13 -1.22
N ILE A 36 23.58 7.87 -1.15
CA ILE A 36 24.75 7.48 -0.33
C ILE A 36 26.07 7.70 -1.08
N PHE A 37 26.11 7.45 -2.39
CA PHE A 37 27.37 7.40 -3.15
C PHE A 37 27.55 8.55 -4.14
N THR A 38 26.58 9.44 -4.29
CA THR A 38 26.71 10.59 -5.20
C THR A 38 26.38 11.90 -4.48
N ASP A 39 27.22 12.93 -4.68
CA ASP A 39 26.96 14.29 -4.18
C ASP A 39 25.88 15.03 -4.98
N MET A 40 25.12 14.30 -5.80
CA MET A 40 23.89 14.83 -6.38
C MET A 40 22.94 15.01 -5.21
N GLY A 41 22.62 16.27 -4.86
CA GLY A 41 21.70 16.67 -3.77
C GLY A 41 20.27 16.14 -3.96
N SER A 42 20.16 14.83 -4.09
CA SER A 42 18.98 14.04 -4.33
C SER A 42 18.39 13.65 -2.99
N SER A 43 17.07 13.68 -2.92
CA SER A 43 16.34 13.27 -1.74
C SER A 43 15.12 12.49 -2.17
N PHE A 44 14.68 11.56 -1.31
CA PHE A 44 13.34 11.03 -1.46
C PHE A 44 12.33 12.12 -1.14
N THR A 45 11.20 12.09 -1.84
CA THR A 45 10.05 12.94 -1.55
C THR A 45 8.89 12.05 -1.12
N VAL A 46 8.31 12.35 0.04
CA VAL A 46 7.06 11.74 0.47
C VAL A 46 5.92 12.65 0.03
N ASN A 47 5.06 12.15 -0.85
CA ASN A 47 3.85 12.87 -1.24
C ASN A 47 2.87 12.85 -0.06
N LEU A 48 2.78 13.97 0.64
CA LEU A 48 1.73 14.20 1.60
C LEU A 48 0.39 14.44 0.86
N PRO A 49 -0.76 14.22 1.52
CA PRO A 49 -2.06 14.44 0.90
C PRO A 49 -2.19 15.89 0.39
N GLU A 50 -2.56 16.08 -0.88
CA GLU A 50 -2.74 17.42 -1.47
C GLU A 50 -3.86 18.22 -0.77
N ASN A 51 -4.89 17.52 -0.29
CA ASN A 51 -6.01 18.09 0.45
C ASN A 51 -6.08 17.44 1.85
N PRO A 52 -5.23 17.87 2.79
CA PRO A 52 -5.26 17.33 4.14
C PRO A 52 -6.55 17.73 4.86
N ILE A 53 -7.09 16.80 5.63
CA ILE A 53 -8.22 17.04 6.55
C ILE A 53 -7.75 17.96 7.70
N ILE A 54 -6.51 17.78 8.13
CA ILE A 54 -5.89 18.54 9.21
C ILE A 54 -4.52 19.03 8.72
N SER A 55 -4.30 20.34 8.72
CA SER A 55 -3.02 20.96 8.33
C SER A 55 -2.56 21.97 9.37
N PHE A 56 -1.35 21.74 9.90
CA PHE A 56 -0.65 22.65 10.78
C PHE A 56 0.80 22.66 10.36
N ASN A 57 1.34 23.82 9.98
CA ASN A 57 2.73 23.91 9.53
C ASN A 57 3.42 25.04 10.30
N ASP A 58 4.61 24.78 10.85
CA ASP A 58 5.48 25.83 11.36
C ASP A 58 6.49 26.24 10.29
N SER A 59 6.68 27.55 10.10
CA SER A 59 7.70 28.13 9.23
C SER A 59 9.15 27.79 9.63
N ARG A 60 9.37 27.24 10.83
CA ARG A 60 10.70 26.86 11.34
C ARG A 60 11.13 25.45 10.96
N VAL A 61 10.25 24.63 10.37
CA VAL A 61 10.65 23.34 9.78
C VAL A 61 11.44 23.59 8.50
N THR A 62 12.63 23.00 8.40
CA THR A 62 13.54 23.21 7.27
C THR A 62 13.41 22.11 6.23
N ASP A 63 13.84 22.38 5.00
CA ASP A 63 13.94 21.36 3.94
C ASP A 63 14.85 20.19 4.33
N ALA A 64 15.86 20.45 5.17
CA ALA A 64 16.74 19.41 5.70
C ALA A 64 16.00 18.42 6.61
N ASP A 65 15.02 18.89 7.39
CA ASP A 65 14.20 18.05 8.25
C ASP A 65 13.28 17.16 7.41
N HIS A 66 12.70 17.71 6.34
CA HIS A 66 11.88 16.96 5.39
C HIS A 66 12.70 15.94 4.60
N ALA A 67 13.90 16.29 4.15
CA ALA A 67 14.78 15.39 3.42
C ALA A 67 15.25 14.22 4.30
N PHE A 68 15.67 14.51 5.53
CA PHE A 68 16.05 13.49 6.51
C PHE A 68 14.88 12.55 6.83
N THR A 69 13.71 13.11 7.10
CA THR A 69 12.52 12.30 7.39
C THR A 69 12.15 11.43 6.19
N SER A 70 12.17 11.98 4.98
CA SER A 70 11.84 11.25 3.75
C SER A 70 12.84 10.12 3.47
N LEU A 71 14.11 10.27 3.84
CA LEU A 71 15.12 9.21 3.74
C LEU A 71 14.78 7.99 4.61
N ILE A 72 14.14 8.20 5.76
CA ILE A 72 13.74 7.11 6.66
C ILE A 72 12.39 6.53 6.22
N VAL A 73 11.44 7.42 5.99
CA VAL A 73 10.03 7.07 5.75
C VAL A 73 9.89 6.46 4.36
N ALA A 74 10.27 7.16 3.29
CA ALA A 74 9.96 6.72 1.93
C ALA A 74 10.40 5.28 1.63
N PRO A 75 11.59 4.80 2.07
CA PRO A 75 11.97 3.40 1.91
C PRO A 75 11.03 2.38 2.55
N LEU A 76 10.61 2.64 3.80
CA LEU A 76 9.71 1.78 4.54
C LEU A 76 8.37 1.65 3.80
N PHE A 77 7.81 2.77 3.36
CA PHE A 77 6.51 2.78 2.69
C PHE A 77 6.58 2.19 1.29
N LEU A 78 7.64 2.46 0.53
CA LEU A 78 7.82 1.87 -0.79
C LEU A 78 8.01 0.35 -0.71
N ALA A 79 8.71 -0.15 0.30
CA ALA A 79 8.84 -1.58 0.56
C ALA A 79 7.49 -2.24 0.88
N VAL A 80 6.67 -1.60 1.72
CA VAL A 80 5.33 -2.10 2.06
C VAL A 80 4.40 -2.06 0.85
N TYR A 81 4.45 -0.98 0.07
CA TYR A 81 3.68 -0.88 -1.17
C TYR A 81 4.07 -1.98 -2.16
N SER A 82 5.37 -2.24 -2.33
CA SER A 82 5.86 -3.37 -3.13
C SER A 82 5.33 -4.71 -2.63
N TYR A 83 5.32 -4.92 -1.32
CA TYR A 83 4.79 -6.14 -0.73
C TYR A 83 3.29 -6.32 -1.01
N ILE A 84 2.51 -5.23 -0.91
CA ILE A 84 1.08 -5.23 -1.27
C ILE A 84 0.90 -5.61 -2.75
N LEU A 85 1.70 -5.06 -3.65
CA LEU A 85 1.65 -5.39 -5.08
C LEU A 85 1.94 -6.88 -5.33
N PHE A 86 2.95 -7.45 -4.68
CA PHE A 86 3.25 -8.89 -4.80
C PHE A 86 2.17 -9.79 -4.18
N LYS A 87 1.55 -9.37 -3.07
CA LYS A 87 0.40 -10.09 -2.52
C LYS A 87 -0.80 -10.03 -3.45
N GLY A 88 -1.06 -8.87 -4.05
CA GLY A 88 -2.09 -8.70 -5.06
C GLY A 88 -1.85 -9.58 -6.29
N SER A 89 -0.62 -9.64 -6.80
CA SER A 89 -0.30 -10.48 -7.96
C SER A 89 -0.56 -11.96 -7.67
N PHE A 90 -0.19 -12.45 -6.50
CA PHE A 90 -0.46 -13.83 -6.09
C PHE A 90 -1.95 -14.17 -6.10
N LEU A 91 -2.82 -13.23 -5.71
CA LEU A 91 -4.28 -13.44 -5.79
C LEU A 91 -4.76 -13.57 -7.23
N PHE A 92 -4.29 -12.70 -8.12
CA PHE A 92 -4.65 -12.75 -9.53
C PHE A 92 -4.08 -13.98 -10.24
N ASP A 93 -2.89 -14.42 -9.86
CA ASP A 93 -2.27 -15.64 -10.39
C ASP A 93 -3.12 -16.88 -10.05
N ARG A 94 -3.56 -17.00 -8.79
CA ARG A 94 -4.50 -18.06 -8.37
C ARG A 94 -5.78 -18.06 -9.21
N LEU A 95 -6.35 -16.89 -9.48
CA LEU A 95 -7.55 -16.75 -10.31
C LEU A 95 -7.28 -17.15 -11.76
N ALA A 96 -6.09 -16.82 -12.30
CA ALA A 96 -5.68 -17.20 -13.64
C ALA A 96 -5.54 -18.72 -13.80
N ASP A 97 -5.10 -19.40 -12.74
CA ASP A 97 -5.00 -20.87 -12.68
C ASP A 97 -6.37 -21.56 -12.54
N GLY A 98 -7.44 -20.79 -12.39
CA GLY A 98 -8.80 -21.31 -12.26
C GLY A 98 -9.20 -21.68 -10.83
N LYS A 99 -8.41 -21.29 -9.83
CA LYS A 99 -8.85 -21.37 -8.43
C LYS A 99 -9.99 -20.37 -8.20
N THR A 100 -10.92 -20.74 -7.34
CA THR A 100 -12.07 -19.91 -6.95
C THR A 100 -11.67 -18.88 -5.88
N PRO A 101 -12.27 -17.67 -5.87
CA PRO A 101 -12.09 -16.69 -4.80
C PRO A 101 -12.85 -17.03 -3.51
N PHE A 102 -13.76 -18.01 -3.55
CA PHE A 102 -14.57 -18.45 -2.42
C PHE A 102 -13.82 -19.50 -1.58
N THR A 103 -12.66 -19.12 -1.06
CA THR A 103 -11.95 -19.90 -0.04
C THR A 103 -11.54 -18.98 1.10
N TYR A 104 -11.53 -19.47 2.34
CA TYR A 104 -11.17 -18.65 3.50
C TYR A 104 -9.77 -18.03 3.35
N ASP A 105 -8.80 -18.77 2.83
CA ASP A 105 -7.44 -18.27 2.58
C ASP A 105 -7.40 -17.10 1.59
N PHE A 106 -8.24 -17.14 0.55
CA PHE A 106 -8.30 -16.06 -0.45
C PHE A 106 -8.91 -14.82 0.19
N ALA A 107 -10.03 -14.99 0.92
CA ALA A 107 -10.69 -13.90 1.63
C ALA A 107 -9.78 -13.28 2.71
N GLU A 108 -9.05 -14.08 3.49
CA GLU A 108 -8.12 -13.56 4.51
C GLU A 108 -6.93 -12.84 3.87
N SER A 109 -6.46 -13.30 2.70
CA SER A 109 -5.42 -12.59 1.95
C SER A 109 -5.90 -11.23 1.45
N VAL A 110 -7.12 -11.12 0.94
CA VAL A 110 -7.75 -9.85 0.56
C VAL A 110 -7.89 -8.93 1.77
N LYS A 111 -8.31 -9.48 2.92
CA LYS A 111 -8.40 -8.76 4.20
C LYS A 111 -7.02 -8.27 4.69
N GLY A 112 -5.98 -9.08 4.52
CA GLY A 112 -4.62 -8.68 4.87
C GLY A 112 -4.15 -7.48 4.06
N ILE A 113 -4.37 -7.51 2.74
CA ILE A 113 -4.05 -6.38 1.85
C ILE A 113 -4.86 -5.13 2.24
N SER A 114 -6.15 -5.29 2.52
CA SER A 114 -7.01 -4.16 2.89
C SER A 114 -6.58 -3.49 4.18
N LEU A 115 -6.27 -4.27 5.21
CA LEU A 115 -5.78 -3.75 6.49
C LEU A 115 -4.43 -3.07 6.33
N LEU A 116 -3.53 -3.58 5.48
CA LEU A 116 -2.26 -2.91 5.19
C LEU A 116 -2.51 -1.56 4.52
N LEU A 117 -3.37 -1.48 3.50
CA LEU A 117 -3.70 -0.21 2.85
C LEU A 117 -4.28 0.81 3.83
N ILE A 118 -5.24 0.40 4.67
CA ILE A 118 -5.86 1.27 5.68
C ILE A 118 -4.82 1.73 6.71
N ALA A 119 -4.09 0.78 7.30
CA ALA A 119 -3.14 1.06 8.37
C ALA A 119 -2.03 1.98 7.88
N PHE A 120 -1.44 1.70 6.72
CA PHE A 120 -0.33 2.49 6.19
C PHE A 120 -0.75 3.87 5.73
N ASP A 121 -1.98 4.07 5.26
CA ASP A 121 -2.48 5.40 4.90
C ASP A 121 -2.68 6.31 6.12
N ILE A 122 -2.93 5.72 7.31
CA ILE A 122 -3.00 6.45 8.58
C ILE A 122 -1.62 6.60 9.22
N ILE A 123 -0.86 5.52 9.28
CA ILE A 123 0.45 5.47 9.94
C ILE A 123 1.46 6.33 9.18
N LEU A 124 1.42 6.38 7.85
CA LEU A 124 2.37 7.15 7.05
C LEU A 124 2.38 8.62 7.42
N PRO A 125 1.25 9.36 7.28
CA PRO A 125 1.24 10.76 7.63
C PRO A 125 1.68 10.94 9.06
N LEU A 126 1.20 10.13 10.02
CA LEU A 126 1.51 10.23 11.47
C LEU A 126 2.96 9.93 11.86
N LEU A 127 3.63 9.00 11.17
CA LEU A 127 5.02 8.66 11.42
C LEU A 127 5.95 9.72 10.80
N TYR A 128 5.72 10.06 9.53
CA TYR A 128 6.45 11.15 8.86
C TYR A 128 6.42 12.40 9.71
N SER A 129 5.20 12.67 10.12
CA SER A 129 4.83 13.65 11.08
C SER A 129 5.73 13.62 12.32
N LEU A 130 5.57 12.63 13.18
CA LEU A 130 6.33 12.52 14.41
C LEU A 130 7.85 12.74 14.23
N ILE A 131 8.42 12.19 13.15
CA ILE A 131 9.86 12.30 12.87
C ILE A 131 10.26 13.75 12.54
N VAL A 132 9.49 14.46 11.70
CA VAL A 132 9.73 15.89 11.44
C VAL A 132 9.66 16.69 12.74
N ASN A 133 8.69 16.40 13.62
CA ASN A 133 8.58 17.08 14.92
C ASN A 133 9.87 16.96 15.73
N ILE A 134 10.35 15.72 15.88
CA ILE A 134 11.49 15.38 16.73
C ILE A 134 12.77 16.00 16.17
N ARG A 135 12.87 16.12 14.84
CA ARG A 135 14.08 16.63 14.20
C ARG A 135 14.19 18.15 14.24
N ALA A 136 13.07 18.85 14.14
CA ALA A 136 13.02 20.30 14.11
C ALA A 136 13.35 20.93 15.48
N GLU A 137 14.14 22.00 15.49
CA GLU A 137 14.67 22.61 16.73
C GLU A 137 13.60 23.21 17.65
N GLU A 138 12.49 23.73 17.10
CA GLU A 138 11.34 24.26 17.86
C GLU A 138 9.99 23.82 17.26
N GLY A 139 9.94 22.59 16.74
CA GLY A 139 9.10 22.23 15.59
C GLY A 139 7.58 22.22 15.76
N PHE A 140 6.86 22.32 14.63
CA PHE A 140 5.58 21.64 14.39
C PHE A 140 5.43 21.32 12.89
N TYR A 141 4.72 20.25 12.56
CA TYR A 141 4.09 19.95 11.26
C TYR A 141 2.85 19.12 11.62
N PHE A 142 1.83 19.03 10.77
CA PHE A 142 1.00 17.84 10.52
C PHE A 142 0.07 18.13 9.36
N SER A 143 0.33 17.46 8.24
CA SER A 143 -0.56 17.34 7.10
C SER A 143 -1.10 15.91 7.14
N PHE A 144 -2.32 15.77 7.66
CA PHE A 144 -3.02 14.50 7.74
C PHE A 144 -4.22 14.53 6.80
N GLY A 145 -4.32 13.52 5.95
CA GLY A 145 -5.42 13.30 5.04
C GLY A 145 -5.44 11.85 4.63
N LEU A 146 -6.61 11.38 4.24
CA LEU A 146 -6.81 10.03 3.73
C LEU A 146 -6.71 10.08 2.22
N THR A 147 -5.94 9.17 1.64
CA THR A 147 -5.77 9.05 0.20
C THR A 147 -6.77 8.04 -0.38
N SER A 148 -6.74 7.88 -1.71
CA SER A 148 -7.48 6.82 -2.38
C SER A 148 -7.14 5.42 -1.87
N SER A 149 -5.92 5.22 -1.34
CA SER A 149 -5.50 3.94 -0.77
C SER A 149 -6.35 3.51 0.42
N PHE A 150 -6.73 4.45 1.29
CA PHE A 150 -7.62 4.17 2.41
C PHE A 150 -9.01 3.72 1.94
N LEU A 151 -9.59 4.41 0.96
CA LEU A 151 -10.89 4.03 0.39
C LEU A 151 -10.84 2.67 -0.31
N ILE A 152 -9.80 2.41 -1.10
CA ILE A 152 -9.58 1.10 -1.73
C ILE A 152 -9.44 0.02 -0.65
N GLY A 153 -8.70 0.31 0.42
CA GLY A 153 -8.59 -0.56 1.59
C GLY A 153 -9.95 -0.90 2.20
N LEU A 154 -10.79 0.10 2.50
CA LEU A 154 -12.13 -0.13 3.04
C LEU A 154 -13.01 -0.99 2.12
N ILE A 155 -12.97 -0.73 0.81
CA ILE A 155 -13.69 -1.51 -0.19
C ILE A 155 -13.23 -2.97 -0.16
N LEU A 156 -11.92 -3.22 -0.17
CA LEU A 156 -11.36 -4.58 -0.12
C LEU A 156 -11.67 -5.28 1.21
N TYR A 157 -11.70 -4.55 2.32
CA TYR A 157 -12.12 -5.09 3.61
C TYR A 157 -13.57 -5.59 3.57
N ILE A 158 -14.48 -4.80 3.03
CA ILE A 158 -15.89 -5.21 2.84
C ILE A 158 -15.98 -6.40 1.88
N VAL A 159 -15.26 -6.37 0.75
CA VAL A 159 -15.22 -7.48 -0.21
C VAL A 159 -14.75 -8.78 0.46
N SER A 160 -13.74 -8.72 1.33
CA SER A 160 -13.29 -9.89 2.08
C SER A 160 -14.39 -10.46 2.99
N GLY A 161 -15.19 -9.60 3.60
CA GLY A 161 -16.34 -10.00 4.41
C GLY A 161 -17.44 -10.65 3.58
N VAL A 162 -17.75 -10.09 2.41
CA VAL A 162 -18.71 -10.66 1.46
C VAL A 162 -18.26 -12.03 0.97
N LEU A 163 -16.97 -12.22 0.68
CA LEU A 163 -16.42 -13.53 0.30
C LEU A 163 -16.59 -14.56 1.42
N LYS A 164 -16.27 -14.20 2.67
CA LYS A 164 -16.46 -15.09 3.83
C LYS A 164 -17.92 -15.45 4.05
N TYR A 165 -18.81 -14.47 3.92
CA TYR A 165 -20.25 -14.72 4.01
C TYR A 165 -20.71 -15.68 2.91
N GLY A 166 -20.27 -15.48 1.66
CA GLY A 166 -20.56 -16.38 0.55
C GLY A 166 -20.07 -17.81 0.80
N ILE A 167 -18.88 -17.98 1.39
CA ILE A 167 -18.35 -19.31 1.77
C ILE A 167 -19.24 -19.94 2.84
N SER A 168 -19.59 -19.20 3.90
CA SER A 168 -20.45 -19.74 4.96
C SER A 168 -21.83 -20.17 4.48
N LEU A 169 -22.37 -19.49 3.45
CA LEU A 169 -23.64 -19.90 2.83
C LEU A 169 -23.49 -21.16 1.98
N GLN A 170 -22.35 -21.38 1.34
CA GLN A 170 -22.07 -22.61 0.60
C GLN A 170 -21.98 -23.80 1.56
N GLU A 171 -21.23 -23.65 2.66
CA GLU A 171 -21.12 -24.67 3.71
C GLU A 171 -22.50 -25.03 4.29
N LEU A 172 -23.32 -24.03 4.61
CA LEU A 172 -24.68 -24.25 5.11
C LEU A 172 -25.57 -24.97 4.11
N SER A 173 -25.45 -24.65 2.81
CA SER A 173 -26.21 -25.33 1.76
C SER A 173 -25.79 -26.79 1.63
N ASP A 174 -24.50 -27.08 1.64
CA ASP A 174 -23.96 -28.43 1.47
C ASP A 174 -24.33 -29.34 2.66
N ASP A 175 -24.42 -28.80 3.87
CA ASP A 175 -24.84 -29.54 5.08
C ASP A 175 -26.35 -29.85 5.13
N THR A 176 -27.16 -29.22 4.29
CA THR A 176 -28.63 -29.39 4.27
C THR A 176 -29.16 -30.36 3.20
N VAL A 177 -28.26 -31.01 2.45
CA VAL A 177 -28.59 -32.00 1.40
C VAL A 177 -28.50 -33.43 1.92
#